data_AF-A0A7W0ETI9-F1
#
_entry.id   AF-A0A7W0ETI9-F1
#
_cell.length_a   1.000
_cell.length_b   1.000
_cell.length_c   1.000
_cell.angle_alpha   90.00
_cell.angle_beta   90.00
_cell.angle_gamma   90.00
#
_symmetry.space_group_name_H-M   'P 1'
#
loop_
_entity.id
_entity.type
_entity.pdbx_description
1 polymer ?
#
loop_
_entity_poly.entity_id
_entity_poly.type
_entity_poly.pdbx_seq_one_letter_code
_entity_poly.pdbx_strand_id
1 'polypeptide(L)'
;MRTCIEIEANFKAILKENIYNPTDRNGDPIPEKKWNIHNYRKINNTHHLSAYKVHIPIWDGTQSVFEPFKQWATITELSWYQAYNKSKHDRKIEFKEANFGNLLNSVTGLLILLSSQFRTEDFTPGSTSLSVNTDSYYATEPALGGFFHIEFPNDWSEEEKYDFNWSDLKQQADRFQKIDYDRI
;
A
#
# COMPACT_ATOMS: atom_id res chain seq x y z
N MET A 1 -5.26 8.17 -12.66
CA MET A 1 -5.66 9.40 -11.91
C MET A 1 -6.51 9.06 -10.69
N ARG A 2 -7.71 8.44 -10.83
CA ARG A 2 -8.54 8.07 -9.66
C ARG A 2 -7.79 7.19 -8.65
N THR A 3 -7.10 6.16 -9.14
CA THR A 3 -6.29 5.26 -8.31
C THR A 3 -5.22 5.99 -7.48
N CYS A 4 -4.50 6.94 -8.08
CA CYS A 4 -3.46 7.70 -7.38
C CYS A 4 -4.05 8.61 -6.28
N ILE A 5 -5.24 9.17 -6.50
CA ILE A 5 -5.97 9.97 -5.50
C ILE A 5 -6.39 9.07 -4.32
N GLU A 6 -6.85 7.85 -4.61
CA GLU A 6 -7.20 6.85 -3.58
C GLU A 6 -5.99 6.44 -2.75
N ILE A 7 -4.84 6.24 -3.39
CA ILE A 7 -3.56 5.98 -2.70
C ILE A 7 -3.21 7.14 -1.75
N GLU A 8 -3.27 8.38 -2.23
CA GLU A 8 -3.01 9.56 -1.39
C GLU A 8 -3.99 9.66 -0.21
N ALA A 9 -5.27 9.34 -0.43
CA ALA A 9 -6.28 9.33 0.62
C ALA A 9 -5.98 8.28 1.69
N ASN A 10 -5.61 7.06 1.29
CA ASN A 10 -5.24 5.98 2.21
C ASN A 10 -3.97 6.34 3.01
N PHE A 11 -2.93 6.87 2.35
CA PHE A 11 -1.72 7.31 3.07
C PHE A 11 -2.01 8.41 4.09
N LYS A 12 -2.85 9.38 3.76
CA LYS A 12 -3.29 10.41 4.71
C LYS A 12 -4.06 9.81 5.88
N ALA A 13 -4.99 8.89 5.61
CA ALA A 13 -5.77 8.22 6.64
C ALA A 13 -4.86 7.47 7.63
N ILE A 14 -3.92 6.67 7.13
CA ILE A 14 -2.95 5.94 7.96
C ILE A 14 -2.19 6.89 8.87
N LEU A 15 -1.62 7.98 8.35
CA LEU A 15 -0.84 8.92 9.16
C LEU A 15 -1.70 9.70 10.15
N LYS A 16 -2.96 10.01 9.79
CA LYS A 16 -3.90 10.76 10.63
C LYS A 16 -4.40 9.94 11.82
N GLU A 17 -4.63 8.65 11.63
CA GLU A 17 -5.04 7.76 12.73
C GLU A 17 -3.89 7.47 13.71
N ASN A 18 -2.65 7.75 13.29
CA ASN A 18 -1.43 7.56 14.05
C ASN A 18 -0.85 8.91 14.55
N ILE A 19 0.31 8.87 15.22
CA ILE A 19 1.01 10.07 15.68
C ILE A 19 1.96 10.51 14.56
N TYR A 20 1.62 11.61 13.89
CA TYR A 20 2.46 12.18 12.82
C TYR A 20 2.31 13.70 12.74
N ASN A 21 3.35 14.42 13.13
CA ASN A 21 3.43 15.88 13.19
C ASN A 21 4.68 16.38 12.44
N PRO A 22 4.71 16.26 11.09
CA PRO A 22 5.88 16.62 10.32
C PRO A 22 6.16 18.12 10.41
N THR A 23 7.44 18.47 10.58
CA THR A 23 7.92 19.85 10.55
C THR A 23 8.75 20.10 9.31
N ASP A 24 8.79 21.35 8.85
CA ASP A 24 9.69 21.76 7.78
C ASP A 24 11.13 21.97 8.28
N ARG A 25 12.01 22.46 7.40
CA ARG A 25 13.42 22.70 7.72
C ARG A 25 13.63 23.77 8.81
N ASN A 26 12.66 24.65 9.00
CA ASN A 26 12.69 25.72 9.99
C ASN A 26 12.05 25.28 11.32
N GLY A 27 11.50 24.07 11.39
CA GLY A 27 10.78 23.56 12.55
C GLY A 27 9.29 23.93 12.55
N ASP A 28 8.78 24.54 11.49
CA ASP A 28 7.36 24.92 11.41
C ASP A 28 6.50 23.69 11.06
N PRO A 29 5.34 23.48 11.71
CA PRO A 29 4.45 22.37 11.40
C PRO A 29 3.96 22.39 9.94
N ILE A 30 4.08 21.26 9.25
CA ILE A 30 3.58 21.09 7.88
C ILE A 30 2.10 20.71 7.97
N PRO A 31 1.17 21.55 7.45
CA PRO A 31 -0.24 21.22 7.46
C PRO A 31 -0.53 20.03 6.53
N GLU A 32 -1.52 19.21 6.90
CA GLU A 32 -1.94 18.00 6.18
C GLU A 32 -2.12 18.20 4.67
N LYS A 33 -2.67 19.34 4.26
CA LYS A 33 -2.88 19.70 2.84
C LYS A 33 -1.59 19.78 2.02
N LYS A 34 -0.43 19.93 2.68
CA LYS A 34 0.90 19.99 2.05
C LYS A 34 1.65 18.65 2.13
N TRP A 35 1.07 17.63 2.77
CA TRP A 35 1.65 16.29 2.76
C TRP A 35 1.76 15.78 1.32
N ASN A 36 2.88 15.14 1.05
CA ASN A 36 3.29 14.69 -0.27
C ASN A 36 4.01 13.34 -0.14
N ILE A 37 4.45 12.78 -1.27
CA ILE A 37 5.05 11.44 -1.33
C ILE A 37 6.24 11.21 -0.39
N HIS A 38 7.01 12.26 -0.05
CA HIS A 38 8.13 12.16 0.89
C HIS A 38 7.63 11.88 2.32
N ASN A 39 6.48 12.43 2.68
CA ASN A 39 5.83 12.19 3.96
C ASN A 39 5.27 10.76 3.98
N TYR A 40 4.58 10.36 2.91
CA TYR A 40 3.96 9.04 2.80
C TYR A 40 4.98 7.89 2.76
N ARG A 41 6.21 8.13 2.31
CA ARG A 41 7.28 7.12 2.32
C ARG A 41 7.52 6.52 3.71
N LYS A 42 7.30 7.27 4.80
CA LYS A 42 7.45 6.75 6.17
C LYS A 42 6.57 5.52 6.45
N ILE A 43 5.44 5.41 5.77
CA ILE A 43 4.52 4.27 5.88
C ILE A 43 5.22 2.96 5.43
N ASN A 44 6.25 3.06 4.58
CA ASN A 44 7.05 1.90 4.20
C ASN A 44 7.73 1.22 5.40
N ASN A 45 8.06 1.97 6.45
CA ASN A 45 8.72 1.42 7.66
C ASN A 45 7.78 0.54 8.50
N THR A 46 6.46 0.66 8.32
CA THR A 46 5.46 -0.05 9.14
C THR A 46 4.63 -1.01 8.32
N HIS A 47 4.61 -0.85 7.00
CA HIS A 47 3.83 -1.69 6.09
C HIS A 47 4.69 -2.46 5.11
N HIS A 48 6.02 -2.26 5.06
CA HIS A 48 6.96 -2.96 4.16
C HIS A 48 6.55 -2.92 2.68
N LEU A 49 5.94 -1.81 2.24
CA LEU A 49 5.31 -1.69 0.92
C LEU A 49 6.27 -2.02 -0.23
N SER A 50 7.55 -1.70 -0.09
CA SER A 50 8.61 -1.97 -1.05
C SER A 50 8.93 -3.45 -1.25
N ALA A 51 8.53 -4.33 -0.32
CA ALA A 51 8.80 -5.76 -0.37
C ALA A 51 7.68 -6.58 -1.06
N TYR A 52 6.52 -5.95 -1.31
CA TYR A 52 5.41 -6.62 -2.00
C TYR A 52 5.66 -6.78 -3.49
N LYS A 53 5.09 -7.86 -4.05
CA LYS A 53 5.00 -8.07 -5.49
C LYS A 53 3.59 -8.46 -5.88
N VAL A 54 3.14 -7.97 -7.02
CA VAL A 54 1.83 -8.33 -7.59
C VAL A 54 2.01 -8.99 -8.94
N HIS A 55 1.25 -10.07 -9.15
CA HIS A 55 1.23 -10.86 -10.37
C HIS A 55 -0.13 -10.73 -11.04
N ILE A 56 -0.12 -10.55 -12.35
CA ILE A 56 -1.34 -10.58 -13.16
C ILE A 56 -1.58 -12.03 -13.61
N PRO A 57 -2.69 -12.66 -13.23
CA PRO A 57 -3.02 -14.02 -13.66
C PRO A 57 -3.03 -14.14 -15.19
N ILE A 58 -2.65 -15.32 -15.69
CA ILE A 58 -2.71 -15.69 -17.11
C ILE A 58 -1.71 -14.93 -18.00
N TRP A 59 -0.97 -13.95 -17.45
CA TRP A 59 0.04 -13.21 -18.19
C TRP A 59 1.33 -14.03 -18.37
N ASP A 60 1.67 -14.37 -19.62
CA ASP A 60 2.86 -15.13 -20.01
C ASP A 60 4.01 -14.26 -20.53
N GLY A 61 3.81 -12.94 -20.62
CA GLY A 61 4.84 -11.99 -21.02
C GLY A 61 5.93 -11.77 -19.97
N THR A 62 7.04 -11.17 -20.40
CA THR A 62 8.26 -10.97 -19.58
C THR A 62 8.14 -9.98 -18.42
N GLN A 63 7.07 -9.19 -18.37
CA GLN A 63 6.79 -8.18 -17.33
C GLN A 63 5.48 -8.47 -16.60
N SER A 64 5.35 -9.66 -16.03
CA SER A 64 4.16 -10.09 -15.28
C SER A 64 4.16 -9.65 -13.80
N VAL A 65 5.32 -9.24 -13.28
CA VAL A 65 5.53 -8.89 -11.88
C VAL A 65 5.62 -7.38 -11.70
N PHE A 66 4.83 -6.85 -10.77
CA PHE A 66 4.77 -5.43 -10.46
C PHE A 66 5.22 -5.16 -9.02
N GLU A 67 6.18 -4.26 -8.87
CA GLU A 67 6.77 -3.87 -7.58
C GLU A 67 6.70 -2.33 -7.44
N PRO A 68 5.50 -1.73 -7.37
CA PRO A 68 5.29 -0.29 -7.52
C PRO A 68 5.96 0.57 -6.44
N PHE A 69 6.26 -0.01 -5.27
CA PHE A 69 6.94 0.67 -4.17
C PHE A 69 8.40 0.27 -4.01
N LYS A 70 8.95 -0.59 -4.88
CA LYS A 70 10.34 -1.08 -4.77
C LYS A 70 11.37 0.03 -4.61
N GLN A 71 11.15 1.12 -5.33
CA GLN A 71 12.01 2.30 -5.29
C GLN A 71 12.13 2.89 -3.89
N TRP A 72 11.12 2.76 -3.02
CA TRP A 72 11.21 3.25 -1.64
C TRP A 72 12.24 2.56 -0.77
N ALA A 73 12.74 1.38 -1.15
CA ALA A 73 13.84 0.73 -0.45
C ALA A 73 15.18 1.47 -0.63
N THR A 74 15.37 2.20 -1.73
CA THR A 74 16.68 2.78 -2.10
C THR A 74 16.64 4.28 -2.39
N ILE A 75 15.55 4.78 -2.98
CA ILE A 75 15.35 6.17 -3.37
C ILE A 75 14.01 6.70 -2.85
N THR A 76 13.83 8.02 -2.90
CA THR A 76 12.66 8.66 -2.28
C THR A 76 11.45 8.74 -3.22
N GLU A 77 11.66 8.63 -4.54
CA GLU A 77 10.63 8.92 -5.54
C GLU A 77 10.18 7.66 -6.30
N LEU A 78 8.87 7.55 -6.55
CA LEU A 78 8.28 6.49 -7.36
C LEU A 78 8.03 7.01 -8.78
N SER A 79 8.56 6.33 -9.80
CA SER A 79 8.47 6.77 -11.19
C SER A 79 7.03 6.88 -11.68
N TRP A 80 6.16 5.93 -11.32
CA TRP A 80 4.74 5.97 -11.69
C TRP A 80 3.99 7.13 -11.01
N TYR A 81 4.39 7.50 -9.78
CA TYR A 81 3.79 8.62 -9.05
C TYR A 81 4.23 9.97 -9.64
N GLN A 82 5.50 10.08 -10.06
CA GLN A 82 5.98 11.24 -10.80
C GLN A 82 5.24 11.42 -12.13
N ALA A 83 5.04 10.33 -12.88
CA ALA A 83 4.25 10.33 -14.10
C ALA A 83 2.81 10.84 -13.83
N TYR A 84 2.16 10.36 -12.78
CA TYR A 84 0.86 10.86 -12.34
C TYR A 84 0.89 12.36 -12.03
N ASN A 85 1.85 12.84 -11.23
CA ASN A 85 1.95 14.26 -10.88
C ASN A 85 2.15 15.14 -12.12
N LYS A 86 3.02 14.73 -13.04
CA LYS A 86 3.23 15.41 -14.33
C LYS A 86 1.93 15.49 -15.12
N SER A 87 1.24 14.37 -15.33
CA SER A 87 -0.03 14.35 -16.07
C SER A 87 -1.18 15.10 -15.35
N LYS A 88 -1.13 15.24 -14.03
CA LYS A 88 -2.09 16.02 -13.23
C LYS A 88 -1.92 17.52 -13.43
N HIS A 89 -0.68 18.00 -13.48
CA HIS A 89 -0.38 19.43 -13.63
C HIS A 89 -0.37 19.89 -15.09
N ASP A 90 0.11 19.05 -16.02
CA ASP A 90 0.18 19.37 -17.44
C ASP A 90 -0.35 18.22 -18.31
N ARG A 91 -1.69 18.09 -18.32
CA ARG A 91 -2.35 17.00 -19.03
C ARG A 91 -2.15 17.03 -20.54
N LYS A 92 -1.95 18.22 -21.14
CA LYS A 92 -1.84 18.36 -22.60
C LYS A 92 -0.48 17.85 -23.09
N ILE A 93 0.59 18.17 -22.38
CA ILE A 93 1.96 17.78 -22.76
C ILE A 93 2.29 16.37 -22.27
N GLU A 94 1.87 16.03 -21.05
CA GLU A 94 2.28 14.80 -20.37
C GLU A 94 1.24 13.68 -20.47
N PHE A 95 0.35 13.71 -21.48
CA PHE A 95 -0.61 12.63 -21.71
C PHE A 95 0.08 11.29 -22.03
N LYS A 96 1.26 11.33 -22.66
CA LYS A 96 2.10 10.15 -22.94
C LYS A 96 2.48 9.36 -21.68
N GLU A 97 2.55 10.03 -20.54
CA GLU A 97 2.84 9.40 -19.24
C GLU A 97 1.63 8.63 -18.69
N ALA A 98 0.42 8.90 -19.19
CA ALA A 98 -0.79 8.15 -18.87
C ALA A 98 -0.89 6.86 -19.71
N ASN A 99 0.16 6.04 -19.70
CA ASN A 99 0.25 4.78 -20.41
C ASN A 99 -0.20 3.57 -19.54
N PHE A 100 -0.33 2.42 -20.18
CA PHE A 100 -0.78 1.18 -19.52
C PHE A 100 0.14 0.72 -18.40
N GLY A 101 1.46 0.89 -18.53
CA GLY A 101 2.42 0.52 -17.49
C GLY A 101 2.25 1.36 -16.22
N ASN A 102 2.07 2.67 -16.35
CA ASN A 102 1.80 3.55 -15.21
C ASN A 102 0.41 3.31 -14.61
N LEU A 103 -0.58 2.94 -15.43
CA LEU A 103 -1.89 2.49 -14.95
C LEU A 103 -1.75 1.24 -14.08
N LEU A 104 -1.09 0.20 -14.58
CA LEU A 104 -0.90 -1.06 -13.85
C LEU A 104 -0.13 -0.83 -12.55
N ASN A 105 0.99 -0.08 -12.57
CA ASN A 105 1.72 0.27 -11.34
C ASN A 105 0.85 1.04 -10.33
N SER A 106 -0.02 1.94 -10.80
CA SER A 106 -0.94 2.63 -9.91
C SER A 106 -1.97 1.68 -9.29
N VAL A 107 -2.55 0.77 -10.09
CA VAL A 107 -3.57 -0.20 -9.62
C VAL A 107 -2.96 -1.20 -8.66
N THR A 108 -1.80 -1.78 -8.99
CA THR A 108 -1.10 -2.71 -8.10
C THR A 108 -0.56 -1.99 -6.87
N GLY A 109 -0.20 -0.71 -6.96
CA GLY A 109 0.18 0.11 -5.81
C GLY A 109 -0.98 0.30 -4.83
N LEU A 110 -2.19 0.56 -5.34
CA LEU A 110 -3.38 0.63 -4.49
C LEU A 110 -3.69 -0.74 -3.88
N LEU A 111 -3.61 -1.82 -4.67
CA LEU A 111 -3.81 -3.18 -4.17
C LEU A 111 -2.85 -3.53 -3.03
N ILE A 112 -1.56 -3.23 -3.18
CA ILE A 112 -0.56 -3.44 -2.13
C ILE A 112 -0.90 -2.64 -0.87
N LEU A 113 -1.27 -1.37 -1.01
CA LEU A 113 -1.61 -0.52 0.13
C LEU A 113 -2.87 -0.97 0.88
N LEU A 114 -3.85 -1.51 0.17
CA LEU A 114 -5.03 -2.10 0.80
C LEU A 114 -4.69 -3.46 1.43
N SER A 115 -3.90 -4.28 0.74
CA SER A 115 -3.48 -5.60 1.23
C SER A 115 -2.56 -5.48 2.45
N SER A 116 -1.78 -4.42 2.58
CA SER A 116 -0.96 -4.20 3.77
C SER A 116 -1.79 -3.81 5.00
N GLN A 117 -3.01 -3.31 4.82
CA GLN A 117 -3.93 -2.97 5.90
C GLN A 117 -4.90 -4.11 6.21
N PHE A 118 -5.37 -4.83 5.19
CA PHE A 118 -6.49 -5.78 5.29
C PHE A 118 -6.15 -7.20 4.81
N ARG A 119 -4.89 -7.45 4.44
CA ARG A 119 -4.44 -8.72 3.86
C ARG A 119 -5.26 -9.11 2.63
N THR A 120 -5.97 -10.23 2.68
CA THR A 120 -6.83 -10.76 1.61
C THR A 120 -8.30 -10.58 1.92
N GLU A 121 -8.64 -9.97 3.06
CA GLU A 121 -10.01 -9.81 3.51
C GLU A 121 -10.70 -8.72 2.69
N ASP A 122 -11.82 -9.10 2.07
CA ASP A 122 -12.71 -8.16 1.41
C ASP A 122 -14.04 -8.07 2.18
N PHE A 123 -14.80 -6.99 1.95
CA PHE A 123 -16.11 -6.80 2.58
C PHE A 123 -17.22 -7.57 1.86
N THR A 124 -16.91 -8.70 1.23
CA THR A 124 -17.94 -9.52 0.61
C THR A 124 -18.84 -10.12 1.70
N PRO A 125 -20.15 -10.30 1.43
CA PRO A 125 -21.10 -10.80 2.43
C PRO A 125 -20.86 -12.27 2.86
N GLY A 126 -19.74 -12.87 2.46
CA GLY A 126 -19.41 -14.28 2.67
C GLY A 126 -20.16 -15.21 1.72
N SER A 127 -19.65 -16.44 1.60
CA SER A 127 -20.36 -17.52 0.91
C SER A 127 -21.36 -18.19 1.86
N THR A 128 -22.54 -18.56 1.34
CA THR A 128 -23.51 -19.40 2.06
C THR A 128 -23.16 -20.89 1.98
N SER A 129 -22.11 -21.24 1.24
CA SER A 129 -21.61 -22.60 1.06
C SER A 129 -20.13 -22.70 1.45
N LEU A 130 -19.74 -23.88 1.93
CA LEU A 130 -18.35 -24.26 2.12
C LEU A 130 -17.79 -24.80 0.80
N SER A 131 -16.71 -24.20 0.31
CA SER A 131 -15.91 -24.75 -0.78
C SER A 131 -14.49 -25.05 -0.28
N VAL A 132 -13.93 -26.17 -0.73
CA VAL A 132 -12.55 -26.57 -0.45
C VAL A 132 -11.84 -26.68 -1.79
N ASN A 133 -10.83 -25.84 -2.00
CA ASN A 133 -9.95 -25.92 -3.16
C ASN A 133 -8.61 -26.48 -2.70
N THR A 134 -8.15 -27.56 -3.34
CA THR A 134 -6.89 -28.24 -3.00
C THR A 134 -5.72 -27.81 -3.86
N ASP A 135 -6.00 -27.27 -5.05
CA ASP A 135 -5.00 -26.95 -6.06
C ASP A 135 -5.15 -25.52 -6.55
N SER A 136 -4.03 -24.79 -6.61
CA SER A 136 -3.91 -23.49 -7.26
C SER A 136 -2.91 -23.62 -8.40
N TYR A 137 -3.26 -23.08 -9.58
CA TYR A 137 -2.33 -22.99 -10.71
C TYR A 137 -1.16 -22.03 -10.43
N TYR A 138 -1.32 -21.14 -9.46
CA TYR A 138 -0.35 -20.12 -9.10
C TYR A 138 0.31 -20.45 -7.75
N ALA A 139 1.62 -20.24 -7.67
CA ALA A 139 2.41 -20.44 -6.45
C ALA A 139 2.21 -19.33 -5.39
N THR A 140 1.54 -18.24 -5.75
CA THR A 140 1.33 -17.05 -4.93
C THR A 140 -0.11 -16.96 -4.45
N GLU A 141 -0.35 -16.19 -3.39
CA GLU A 141 -1.69 -16.04 -2.81
C GLU A 141 -2.58 -15.16 -3.71
N PRO A 142 -3.90 -15.44 -3.80
CA PRO A 142 -4.84 -14.50 -4.40
C PRO A 142 -4.86 -13.21 -3.57
N ALA A 143 -4.76 -12.07 -4.23
CA ALA A 143 -4.87 -10.77 -3.60
C ALA A 143 -6.33 -10.42 -3.27
N LEU A 144 -6.53 -9.30 -2.57
CA LEU A 144 -7.86 -8.77 -2.25
C LEU A 144 -8.77 -8.73 -3.50
N GLY A 145 -9.95 -9.35 -3.40
CA GLY A 145 -10.94 -9.49 -4.47
C GLY A 145 -10.63 -10.56 -5.53
N GLY A 146 -9.50 -11.28 -5.45
CA GLY A 146 -9.20 -12.45 -6.30
C GLY A 146 -8.83 -12.18 -7.76
N PHE A 147 -8.70 -10.91 -8.17
CA PHE A 147 -8.34 -10.54 -9.56
C PHE A 147 -6.83 -10.57 -9.85
N PHE A 148 -6.02 -10.47 -8.81
CA PHE A 148 -4.56 -10.46 -8.88
C PHE A 148 -4.02 -11.51 -7.93
N HIS A 149 -2.75 -11.86 -8.09
CA HIS A 149 -2.01 -12.61 -7.08
C HIS A 149 -0.95 -11.72 -6.43
N ILE A 150 -0.60 -12.00 -5.19
CA ILE A 150 0.29 -11.17 -4.38
C ILE A 150 1.32 -12.03 -3.64
N GLU A 151 2.55 -11.52 -3.57
CA GLU A 151 3.58 -11.98 -2.64
C GLU A 151 3.63 -10.96 -1.49
N PHE A 152 3.31 -11.42 -0.28
CA PHE A 152 3.45 -10.63 0.94
C PHE A 152 4.92 -10.53 1.38
N PRO A 153 5.32 -9.46 2.09
CA PRO A 153 6.64 -9.35 2.69
C PRO A 153 6.91 -10.49 3.67
N ASN A 154 8.13 -10.98 3.67
CA ASN A 154 8.62 -12.04 4.56
C ASN A 154 9.81 -11.58 5.41
N ASP A 155 10.04 -10.26 5.49
CA ASP A 155 11.17 -9.58 6.11
C ASP A 155 10.81 -8.90 7.43
N TRP A 156 9.66 -9.23 8.03
CA TRP A 156 9.23 -8.75 9.33
C TRP A 156 10.10 -9.30 10.46
N SER A 157 10.60 -8.42 11.32
CA SER A 157 11.28 -8.80 12.55
C SER A 157 10.29 -9.32 13.61
N GLU A 158 10.79 -9.99 14.65
CA GLU A 158 9.92 -10.47 15.73
C GLU A 158 9.32 -9.31 16.54
N GLU A 159 10.04 -8.19 16.65
CA GLU A 159 9.58 -6.99 17.36
C GLU A 159 8.48 -6.24 16.62
N GLU A 160 8.40 -6.40 15.29
CA GLU A 160 7.34 -5.82 14.45
C GLU A 160 6.05 -6.65 14.46
N LYS A 161 6.14 -7.92 14.87
CA LYS A 161 4.98 -8.81 14.98
C LYS A 161 4.20 -8.48 16.25
N TYR A 162 2.91 -8.26 16.08
CA TYR A 162 2.03 -8.05 17.23
C TYR A 162 1.68 -9.40 17.89
N ASP A 163 1.64 -9.40 19.23
CA ASP A 163 1.04 -10.49 19.99
C ASP A 163 -0.49 -10.33 20.01
N PHE A 164 -1.21 -11.41 19.69
CA PHE A 164 -2.68 -11.42 19.74
C PHE A 164 -3.19 -12.22 20.94
N ASN A 165 -3.62 -11.52 21.99
CA ASN A 165 -4.35 -12.13 23.11
C ASN A 165 -5.76 -11.55 23.23
N TRP A 166 -6.73 -12.26 22.67
CA TRP A 166 -8.14 -11.82 22.68
C TRP A 166 -8.72 -11.67 24.09
N SER A 167 -8.27 -12.48 25.06
CA SER A 167 -8.78 -12.43 26.43
C SER A 167 -8.44 -11.11 27.12
N ASP A 168 -7.31 -10.51 26.77
CA ASP A 168 -6.84 -9.24 27.30
C ASP A 168 -7.43 -8.07 26.49
N LEU A 169 -7.34 -8.15 25.16
CA LEU A 169 -7.82 -7.09 24.25
C LEU A 169 -9.30 -6.76 24.46
N LYS A 170 -10.16 -7.75 24.70
CA LYS A 170 -11.60 -7.50 24.89
C LYS A 170 -11.90 -6.65 26.13
N GLN A 171 -11.00 -6.62 27.12
CA GLN A 171 -11.14 -5.87 28.38
C GLN A 171 -10.58 -4.46 28.31
N GLN A 172 -9.71 -4.17 27.32
CA GLN A 172 -9.12 -2.85 27.16
C GLN A 172 -10.16 -1.84 26.66
N ALA A 173 -10.14 -0.63 27.23
CA ALA A 173 -11.00 0.47 26.82
C ALA A 173 -10.62 1.03 25.44
N ASP A 174 -9.32 1.09 25.16
CA ASP A 174 -8.77 1.36 23.84
C ASP A 174 -7.98 0.14 23.38
N ARG A 175 -8.34 -0.40 22.22
CA ARG A 175 -7.75 -1.62 21.64
C ARG A 175 -6.80 -1.30 20.49
N PHE A 176 -6.73 -0.04 20.08
CA PHE A 176 -5.97 0.39 18.92
C PHE A 176 -4.71 1.11 19.38
N GLN A 177 -3.57 0.49 19.12
CA GLN A 177 -2.28 1.13 19.35
C GLN A 177 -1.97 2.12 18.24
N LYS A 178 -1.39 3.26 18.60
CA LYS A 178 -0.91 4.26 17.63
C LYS A 178 0.60 4.16 17.46
N ILE A 179 1.04 4.20 16.22
CA ILE A 179 2.44 4.26 15.84
C ILE A 179 2.90 5.72 15.87
N ASP A 180 4.08 5.97 16.43
CA ASP A 180 4.73 7.29 16.41
C ASP A 180 5.64 7.44 15.19
N TYR A 181 5.06 7.90 14.08
CA TYR A 181 5.79 8.19 12.84
C TYR A 181 6.73 9.40 12.95
N ASP A 182 6.69 10.19 14.03
CA ASP A 182 7.67 11.26 14.23
C ASP A 182 9.03 10.70 14.68
N ARG A 183 9.06 9.47 15.22
CA ARG A 183 10.26 8.78 15.71
C ARG A 183 10.84 7.73 14.75
N ILE A 184 10.19 7.50 13.61
CA ILE A 184 10.56 6.50 12.60
C ILE A 184 10.89 7.18 11.26
#